data_AF-A0AAV8WZ99-F1
#
_entry.id   AF-A0AAV8WZ99-F1
#
_cell.length_a   1.000
_cell.length_b   1.000
_cell.length_c   1.000
_cell.angle_alpha   90.00
_cell.angle_beta   90.00
_cell.angle_gamma   90.00
#
_symmetry.space_group_name_H-M   'P 1'
#
loop_
_entity.id
_entity.type
_entity.pdbx_description
1 polymer ?
#
loop_
_entity_poly.entity_id
_entity_poly.type
_entity_poly.pdbx_seq_one_letter_code
_entity_poly.pdbx_strand_id
1 'polypeptide(L)'
;MSSPEQPGSTKMRCIGIKGKTVHSQVRKIIANIIAFMKMEAAGDGPLIPLKNVRQHELAATKISKKTYQRITREAKLIEQVSATRFSTPHKKRPKSSPKCDLGVSCLKSVRDMIHDFYIIEKRRPALREYLKELKKYKEGRPIIYTDETYLHSTYTALKGWTDSSSKSFTKPISKGHLLIILDAGSKSGFIHNGLLIFKSGLKSGDYHDEMNSTNFNEDNASYHNVELNTAPTTFTKKADMILWLQEKEIQYDPSMTKHELYAIIKQNKKHNKNLRN
;
A
#
# COMPACT_ATOMS: atom_id res chain seq x y z
N MET A 1 25.15 -37.75 -75.25
CA MET A 1 23.79 -37.49 -74.74
C MET A 1 23.93 -36.99 -73.31
N SER A 2 24.01 -35.68 -73.13
CA SER A 2 24.13 -35.06 -71.80
C SER A 2 22.76 -34.53 -71.39
N SER A 3 22.25 -35.04 -70.27
CA SER A 3 20.97 -34.67 -69.67
C SER A 3 20.95 -33.19 -69.25
N PRO A 4 19.80 -32.49 -69.34
CA PRO A 4 19.71 -31.10 -68.92
C PRO A 4 19.59 -31.02 -67.39
N GLU A 5 20.45 -30.20 -66.79
CA GLU A 5 20.45 -29.85 -65.36
C GLU A 5 19.13 -29.16 -64.99
N GLN A 6 18.51 -29.62 -63.90
CA GLN A 6 17.33 -28.99 -63.29
C GLN A 6 17.76 -27.72 -62.54
N PRO A 7 17.05 -26.59 -62.68
CA PRO A 7 17.38 -25.35 -61.97
C PRO A 7 17.19 -25.51 -60.46
N GLY A 8 18.24 -25.19 -59.72
CA GLY A 8 18.31 -25.27 -58.26
C GLY A 8 17.19 -24.48 -57.56
N SER A 9 16.49 -25.18 -56.67
CA SER A 9 15.55 -24.60 -55.70
C SER A 9 16.28 -23.61 -54.79
N THR A 10 16.20 -22.32 -55.11
CA THR A 10 16.60 -21.23 -54.20
C THR A 10 15.70 -21.27 -52.97
N LYS A 11 16.19 -21.84 -51.85
CA LYS A 11 15.47 -21.82 -50.56
C LYS A 11 15.20 -20.37 -50.15
N MET A 12 13.94 -19.93 -50.25
CA MET A 12 13.54 -18.65 -49.70
C MET A 12 13.86 -18.61 -48.21
N ARG A 13 14.68 -17.62 -47.80
CA ARG A 13 15.00 -17.34 -46.41
C ARG A 13 13.72 -17.00 -45.64
N CYS A 14 13.69 -17.44 -44.38
CA CYS A 14 12.57 -17.38 -43.43
C CYS A 14 11.78 -16.06 -43.53
N ILE A 15 10.53 -16.13 -43.98
CA ILE A 15 9.60 -15.00 -44.02
C ILE A 15 9.05 -14.81 -42.59
N GLY A 16 9.58 -13.86 -41.83
CA GLY A 16 8.99 -13.41 -40.57
C GLY A 16 9.93 -13.26 -39.36
N ILE A 17 9.38 -12.74 -38.27
CA ILE A 17 10.11 -12.47 -37.01
C ILE A 17 10.22 -13.77 -36.19
N LYS A 18 11.45 -14.23 -35.93
CA LYS A 18 11.73 -15.39 -35.08
C LYS A 18 11.70 -15.03 -33.59
N GLY A 19 11.43 -16.02 -32.73
CA GLY A 19 11.60 -15.90 -31.28
C GLY A 19 10.48 -15.19 -30.51
N LYS A 20 9.34 -14.90 -31.14
CA LYS A 20 8.18 -14.30 -30.46
C LYS A 20 7.17 -15.36 -30.03
N THR A 21 6.80 -15.35 -28.75
CA THR A 21 5.76 -16.23 -28.21
C THR A 21 4.37 -15.82 -28.72
N VAL A 22 3.68 -16.73 -29.41
CA VAL A 22 2.30 -16.54 -29.86
C VAL A 22 1.34 -17.17 -28.84
N HIS A 23 0.51 -16.35 -28.21
CA HIS A 23 -0.48 -16.81 -27.22
C HIS A 23 -1.66 -17.55 -27.86
N SER A 24 -2.37 -18.35 -27.05
CA SER A 24 -3.45 -19.26 -27.48
C SER A 24 -4.53 -18.60 -28.35
N GLN A 25 -4.98 -17.40 -27.97
CA GLN A 25 -5.99 -16.66 -28.74
C GLN A 25 -5.51 -16.31 -30.15
N VAL A 26 -4.25 -15.91 -30.30
CA VAL A 26 -3.67 -15.59 -31.61
C VAL A 26 -3.49 -16.86 -32.44
N ARG A 27 -3.05 -17.98 -31.82
CA ARG A 27 -2.97 -19.28 -32.51
C ARG A 27 -4.32 -19.73 -33.07
N LYS A 28 -5.40 -19.52 -32.32
CA LYS A 28 -6.77 -19.81 -32.77
C LYS A 28 -7.17 -18.99 -34.00
N ILE A 29 -6.85 -17.70 -34.01
CA ILE A 29 -7.12 -16.82 -35.17
C ILE A 29 -6.32 -17.29 -36.39
N ILE A 30 -5.04 -17.60 -36.22
CA ILE A 30 -4.19 -18.12 -37.31
C ILE A 30 -4.76 -19.44 -37.86
N ALA A 31 -5.19 -20.36 -37.00
CA ALA A 31 -5.81 -21.61 -37.43
C ALA A 31 -7.09 -21.39 -38.23
N ASN A 32 -7.94 -20.42 -37.82
CA ASN A 32 -9.14 -20.06 -38.58
C ASN A 32 -8.80 -19.53 -39.98
N ILE A 33 -7.78 -18.66 -40.08
CA ILE A 33 -7.33 -18.11 -41.36
C ILE A 33 -6.80 -19.22 -42.26
N ILE A 34 -5.98 -20.14 -41.73
CA ILE A 34 -5.45 -21.28 -42.50
C ILE A 34 -6.60 -22.15 -43.03
N ALA A 35 -7.60 -22.45 -42.19
CA ALA A 35 -8.76 -23.23 -42.59
C ALA A 35 -9.56 -22.53 -43.69
N PHE A 36 -9.78 -21.22 -43.55
CA PHE A 36 -10.51 -20.41 -44.54
C PHE A 36 -9.77 -20.37 -45.89
N MET A 37 -8.46 -20.11 -45.88
CA MET A 37 -7.65 -20.07 -47.10
C MET A 37 -7.58 -21.43 -47.81
N LYS A 38 -7.50 -22.54 -47.06
CA LYS A 38 -7.56 -23.89 -47.64
C LYS A 38 -8.92 -24.19 -48.28
N MET A 39 -9.99 -23.67 -47.70
CA MET A 39 -11.35 -23.83 -48.22
C MET A 39 -11.54 -23.06 -49.53
N GLU A 40 -10.99 -21.83 -49.62
CA GLU A 40 -10.97 -21.06 -50.89
C GLU A 40 -10.11 -21.74 -51.96
N ALA A 41 -8.93 -22.26 -51.58
CA ALA A 41 -8.06 -22.98 -52.52
C ALA A 41 -8.71 -24.26 -53.07
N ALA A 42 -9.57 -24.93 -52.29
CA ALA A 42 -10.32 -26.10 -52.73
C ALA A 42 -11.53 -25.74 -53.62
N GLY A 43 -12.05 -24.51 -53.54
CA GLY A 43 -13.26 -24.06 -54.22
C GLY A 43 -13.04 -23.43 -55.60
N ASP A 44 -11.86 -23.58 -56.20
CA ASP A 44 -11.44 -22.96 -57.48
C ASP A 44 -11.68 -21.44 -57.55
N GLY A 45 -11.46 -20.75 -56.43
CA GLY A 45 -11.53 -19.30 -56.37
C GLY A 45 -11.88 -18.71 -55.00
N PRO A 46 -11.76 -17.39 -54.87
CA PRO A 46 -12.13 -16.69 -53.64
C PRO A 46 -13.65 -16.78 -53.44
N LEU A 47 -14.08 -17.31 -52.29
CA LEU A 47 -15.50 -17.41 -51.94
C LEU A 47 -16.14 -16.04 -51.80
N ILE A 48 -15.35 -15.05 -51.38
CA ILE A 48 -15.76 -13.66 -51.24
C ILE A 48 -14.95 -12.84 -52.25
N PRO A 49 -15.57 -12.02 -53.12
CA PRO A 49 -14.86 -11.19 -54.06
C PRO A 49 -13.80 -10.32 -53.37
N LEU A 50 -12.58 -10.28 -53.90
CA LEU A 50 -11.45 -9.53 -53.32
C LEU A 50 -11.71 -8.03 -53.15
N LYS A 51 -12.69 -7.48 -53.88
CA LYS A 51 -13.19 -6.10 -53.68
C LYS A 51 -13.76 -5.89 -52.27
N ASN A 52 -14.33 -6.93 -51.65
CA ASN A 52 -14.96 -6.89 -50.34
C ASN A 52 -14.00 -7.33 -49.21
N VAL A 53 -12.85 -6.65 -49.12
CA VAL A 53 -11.76 -6.93 -48.16
C VAL A 53 -12.27 -7.15 -46.74
N ARG A 54 -13.15 -6.26 -46.26
CA ARG A 54 -13.71 -6.33 -44.91
C ARG A 54 -14.49 -7.61 -44.63
N GLN A 55 -15.28 -8.09 -45.60
CA GLN A 55 -16.08 -9.30 -45.43
C GLN A 55 -15.18 -10.54 -45.41
N HIS A 56 -14.17 -10.53 -46.29
CA HIS A 56 -13.16 -11.57 -46.39
C HIS A 56 -12.39 -11.72 -45.05
N GLU A 57 -11.90 -10.62 -44.49
CA GLU A 57 -11.19 -10.61 -43.21
C GLU A 57 -12.05 -11.08 -42.02
N LEU A 58 -13.32 -10.69 -41.98
CA LEU A 58 -14.25 -11.13 -40.94
C LEU A 58 -14.56 -12.63 -41.05
N ALA A 59 -14.73 -13.15 -42.27
CA ALA A 59 -14.95 -14.56 -42.52
C ALA A 59 -13.72 -15.40 -42.11
N ALA A 60 -12.52 -14.93 -42.45
CA ALA A 60 -11.27 -15.62 -42.13
C ALA A 60 -10.94 -15.60 -40.63
N THR A 61 -11.10 -14.46 -39.96
CA THR A 61 -10.68 -14.30 -38.56
C THR A 61 -11.75 -14.73 -37.54
N LYS A 62 -13.03 -14.76 -37.95
CA LYS A 62 -14.20 -15.03 -37.09
C LYS A 62 -14.31 -14.09 -35.87
N ILE A 63 -13.89 -12.83 -36.02
CA ILE A 63 -14.02 -11.80 -34.98
C ILE A 63 -15.27 -10.94 -35.19
N SER A 64 -15.72 -10.25 -34.13
CA SER A 64 -16.87 -9.35 -34.24
C SER A 64 -16.56 -8.12 -35.11
N LYS A 65 -17.57 -7.62 -35.85
CA LYS A 65 -17.49 -6.38 -36.64
C LYS A 65 -17.04 -5.18 -35.81
N LYS A 66 -17.47 -5.10 -34.54
CA LYS A 66 -17.09 -4.03 -33.60
C LYS A 66 -15.61 -4.13 -33.21
N THR A 67 -15.10 -5.34 -32.97
CA THR A 67 -13.70 -5.60 -32.64
C THR A 67 -12.80 -5.24 -33.82
N TYR A 68 -13.15 -5.69 -35.03
CA TYR A 68 -12.45 -5.35 -36.26
C TYR A 68 -12.32 -3.83 -36.43
N GLN A 69 -13.43 -3.09 -36.34
CA GLN A 69 -13.41 -1.62 -36.47
C GLN A 69 -12.55 -0.90 -35.42
N ARG A 70 -12.41 -1.46 -34.22
CA ARG A 70 -11.53 -0.90 -33.18
C ARG A 70 -10.07 -1.12 -33.55
N ILE A 71 -9.71 -2.33 -33.96
CA ILE A 71 -8.35 -2.69 -34.38
C ILE A 71 -7.93 -1.87 -35.61
N THR A 72 -8.79 -1.73 -36.62
CA THR A 72 -8.47 -0.93 -37.82
C THR A 72 -8.21 0.54 -37.50
N ARG A 73 -8.99 1.13 -36.58
CA ARG A 73 -8.76 2.52 -36.14
C ARG A 73 -7.44 2.65 -35.39
N GLU A 74 -7.15 1.70 -34.50
CA GLU A 74 -5.91 1.68 -33.74
C GLU A 74 -4.68 1.47 -34.63
N ALA A 75 -4.76 0.60 -35.64
CA ALA A 75 -3.70 0.40 -36.63
C ALA A 75 -3.38 1.70 -37.40
N LYS A 76 -4.42 2.42 -37.87
CA LYS A 76 -4.24 3.73 -38.53
C LYS A 76 -3.55 4.76 -37.62
N LEU A 77 -3.92 4.78 -36.33
CA LEU A 77 -3.30 5.68 -35.37
C LEU A 77 -1.83 5.33 -35.12
N ILE A 78 -1.50 4.05 -35.05
CA ILE A 78 -0.12 3.56 -34.89
C ILE A 78 0.74 3.97 -36.09
N GLU A 79 0.21 3.84 -37.31
CA GLU A 79 0.89 4.26 -38.54
C GLU A 79 1.14 5.78 -38.58
N GLN A 80 0.19 6.60 -38.11
CA GLN A 80 0.29 8.06 -38.13
C GLN A 80 1.18 8.65 -37.02
N VAL A 81 1.15 8.07 -35.82
CA VAL A 81 1.72 8.69 -34.60
C VAL A 81 3.02 8.02 -34.15
N SER A 82 3.63 7.16 -34.99
CA SER A 82 4.85 6.39 -34.64
C SER A 82 4.77 5.70 -33.27
N ALA A 83 3.56 5.31 -32.85
CA ALA A 83 3.32 4.60 -31.61
C ALA A 83 3.80 3.13 -31.75
N THR A 84 4.38 2.57 -30.69
CA THR A 84 5.13 1.32 -30.83
C THR A 84 4.29 0.04 -30.72
N ARG A 85 3.05 0.08 -30.19
CA ARG A 85 2.26 -1.13 -29.86
C ARG A 85 0.73 -0.91 -29.80
N PHE A 86 -0.03 -1.95 -30.16
CA PHE A 86 -1.47 -2.08 -29.84
C PHE A 86 -1.69 -2.12 -28.31
N SER A 87 -2.70 -1.42 -27.84
CA SER A 87 -3.12 -1.31 -26.45
C SER A 87 -4.04 -2.46 -26.05
N THR A 88 -3.81 -3.04 -24.88
CA THR A 88 -4.70 -4.06 -24.32
C THR A 88 -5.92 -3.38 -23.65
N PRO A 89 -7.16 -3.71 -24.06
CA PRO A 89 -8.35 -3.15 -23.42
C PRO A 89 -8.36 -3.48 -21.90
N HIS A 90 -8.80 -2.52 -21.07
CA HIS A 90 -8.96 -2.61 -19.59
C HIS A 90 -7.72 -2.41 -18.71
N LYS A 91 -6.53 -2.11 -19.25
CA LYS A 91 -5.34 -1.98 -18.40
C LYS A 91 -5.31 -0.71 -17.52
N LYS A 92 -6.17 0.28 -17.79
CA LYS A 92 -6.34 1.48 -16.96
C LYS A 92 -7.78 1.62 -16.46
N ARG A 93 -8.15 0.82 -15.46
CA ARG A 93 -9.32 1.15 -14.63
C ARG A 93 -8.82 2.00 -13.46
N PRO A 94 -9.17 3.30 -13.38
CA PRO A 94 -9.00 4.01 -12.11
C PRO A 94 -9.87 3.27 -11.10
N LYS A 95 -9.25 2.61 -10.12
CA LYS A 95 -9.99 2.09 -8.98
C LYS A 95 -10.39 3.31 -8.16
N SER A 96 -11.69 3.49 -7.90
CA SER A 96 -12.09 4.37 -6.81
C SER A 96 -11.51 3.75 -5.54
N SER A 97 -10.65 4.49 -4.84
CA SER A 97 -10.44 4.18 -3.44
C SER A 97 -11.80 4.36 -2.74
N PRO A 98 -12.16 3.49 -1.77
CA PRO A 98 -13.25 3.81 -0.86
C PRO A 98 -12.93 5.15 -0.21
N LYS A 99 -13.91 6.07 -0.17
CA LYS A 99 -13.81 7.28 0.65
C LYS A 99 -13.91 6.84 2.11
N CYS A 100 -12.76 6.59 2.72
CA CYS A 100 -12.66 6.36 4.15
C CYS A 100 -12.14 7.65 4.77
N ASP A 101 -13.03 8.47 5.33
CA ASP A 101 -12.65 9.70 6.06
C ASP A 101 -12.12 9.38 7.48
N LEU A 102 -11.60 8.17 7.68
CA LEU A 102 -11.06 7.72 8.95
C LEU A 102 -9.54 7.92 8.96
N GLY A 103 -9.05 8.64 9.97
CA GLY A 103 -7.61 8.79 10.22
C GLY A 103 -6.92 7.44 10.43
N VAL A 104 -5.61 7.40 10.17
CA VAL A 104 -4.77 6.18 10.18
C VAL A 104 -4.86 5.43 11.51
N SER A 105 -4.92 6.16 12.63
CA SER A 105 -5.08 5.61 14.00
C SER A 105 -6.40 4.88 14.20
N CYS A 106 -7.49 5.43 13.66
CA CYS A 106 -8.82 4.82 13.72
C CYS A 106 -8.87 3.53 12.89
N LEU A 107 -8.26 3.53 11.69
CA LEU A 107 -8.16 2.35 10.83
C LEU A 107 -7.39 1.20 11.50
N LYS A 108 -6.34 1.50 12.26
CA LYS A 108 -5.58 0.51 13.02
C LYS A 108 -6.44 -0.13 14.12
N SER A 109 -7.15 0.69 14.90
CA SER A 109 -8.05 0.20 15.96
C SER A 109 -9.15 -0.70 15.39
N VAL A 110 -9.74 -0.31 14.26
CA VAL A 110 -10.74 -1.12 13.53
C VAL A 110 -10.14 -2.46 13.07
N ARG A 111 -8.93 -2.43 12.51
CA ARG A 111 -8.23 -3.63 12.02
C ARG A 111 -7.93 -4.61 13.16
N ASP A 112 -7.43 -4.11 14.28
CA ASP A 112 -7.04 -4.94 15.42
C ASP A 112 -8.27 -5.60 16.06
N MET A 113 -9.36 -4.84 16.19
CA MET A 113 -10.63 -5.40 16.66
C MET A 113 -11.18 -6.48 15.71
N ILE A 114 -11.15 -6.26 14.39
CA ILE A 114 -11.52 -7.30 13.41
C ILE A 114 -10.60 -8.51 13.52
N HIS A 115 -9.30 -8.31 13.66
CA HIS A 115 -8.34 -9.41 13.81
C HIS A 115 -8.67 -10.27 15.03
N ASP A 116 -8.99 -9.66 16.17
CA ASP A 116 -9.30 -10.37 17.40
C ASP A 116 -10.55 -11.26 17.24
N PHE A 117 -11.61 -10.76 16.59
CA PHE A 117 -12.79 -11.58 16.30
C PHE A 117 -12.47 -12.84 15.48
N TYR A 118 -11.64 -12.69 14.44
CA TYR A 118 -11.36 -13.78 13.51
C TYR A 118 -10.30 -14.75 14.02
N ILE A 119 -9.27 -14.24 14.70
CA ILE A 119 -8.12 -15.04 15.11
C ILE A 119 -8.29 -15.59 16.51
N ILE A 120 -8.74 -14.76 17.46
CA ILE A 120 -8.87 -15.13 18.87
C ILE A 120 -10.23 -15.80 19.09
N GLU A 121 -11.31 -15.12 18.71
CA GLU A 121 -12.67 -15.57 19.00
C GLU A 121 -13.22 -16.55 17.96
N LYS A 122 -12.53 -16.72 16.83
CA LYS A 122 -12.90 -17.62 15.73
C LYS A 122 -14.35 -17.44 15.25
N ARG A 123 -14.88 -16.22 15.35
CA ARG A 123 -16.25 -15.89 14.91
C ARG A 123 -16.25 -14.73 13.93
N ARG A 124 -17.33 -14.64 13.14
CA ARG A 124 -17.58 -13.49 12.25
C ARG A 124 -18.64 -12.60 12.90
N PRO A 125 -18.26 -11.44 13.45
CA PRO A 125 -19.19 -10.55 14.12
C PRO A 125 -20.13 -9.92 13.08
N ALA A 126 -21.40 -9.76 13.46
CA ALA A 126 -22.31 -8.92 12.70
C ALA A 126 -21.97 -7.44 12.93
N LEU A 127 -22.28 -6.56 11.96
CA LEU A 127 -21.97 -5.13 12.06
C LEU A 127 -22.52 -4.48 13.35
N ARG A 128 -23.72 -4.88 13.79
CA ARG A 128 -24.33 -4.34 15.02
C ARG A 128 -23.56 -4.73 16.28
N GLU A 129 -23.03 -5.95 16.33
CA GLU A 129 -22.22 -6.44 17.45
C GLU A 129 -20.88 -5.72 17.47
N TYR A 130 -20.23 -5.62 16.30
CA TYR A 130 -19.00 -4.88 16.11
C TYR A 130 -19.11 -3.43 16.59
N LEU A 131 -20.19 -2.72 16.23
CA LEU A 131 -20.42 -1.35 16.67
C LEU A 131 -20.65 -1.23 18.18
N LYS A 132 -21.34 -2.19 18.79
CA LYS A 132 -21.51 -2.24 20.25
C LYS A 132 -20.17 -2.43 20.95
N GLU A 133 -19.32 -3.32 20.43
CA GLU A 133 -17.99 -3.57 21.00
C GLU A 133 -17.03 -2.40 20.76
N LEU A 134 -17.09 -1.73 19.61
CA LEU A 134 -16.37 -0.47 19.39
C LEU A 134 -16.77 0.60 20.39
N LYS A 135 -18.07 0.72 20.69
CA LYS A 135 -18.56 1.68 21.68
C LYS A 135 -18.01 1.37 23.06
N LYS A 136 -18.09 0.10 23.48
CA LYS A 136 -17.47 -0.38 24.74
C LYS A 136 -15.96 -0.19 24.76
N TYR A 137 -15.27 -0.43 23.64
CA TYR A 137 -13.82 -0.25 23.52
C TYR A 137 -13.40 1.21 23.73
N LYS A 138 -14.27 2.16 23.35
CA LYS A 138 -14.08 3.60 23.64
C LYS A 138 -14.46 3.96 25.07
N GLU A 139 -15.52 3.37 25.60
CA GLU A 139 -16.02 3.57 26.96
C GLU A 139 -15.05 2.94 27.99
N GLY A 140 -14.20 3.75 28.61
CA GLY A 140 -13.24 3.31 29.63
C GLY A 140 -11.77 3.46 29.26
N ARG A 141 -11.46 3.95 28.05
CA ARG A 141 -10.09 4.35 27.70
C ARG A 141 -9.91 5.85 27.86
N PRO A 142 -8.79 6.30 28.45
CA PRO A 142 -8.49 7.72 28.50
C PRO A 142 -8.39 8.27 27.07
N ILE A 143 -9.09 9.37 26.81
CA ILE A 143 -8.96 10.09 25.55
C ILE A 143 -7.62 10.81 25.58
N ILE A 144 -6.78 10.48 24.61
CA ILE A 144 -5.49 11.12 24.38
C ILE A 144 -5.67 12.10 23.23
N TYR A 145 -5.37 13.36 23.49
CA TYR A 145 -5.27 14.42 22.52
C TYR A 145 -3.82 14.54 22.08
N THR A 146 -3.61 14.65 20.78
CA THR A 146 -2.30 14.90 20.18
C THR A 146 -2.46 16.16 19.34
N ASP A 147 -1.53 17.09 19.45
CA ASP A 147 -1.53 18.28 18.61
C ASP A 147 -0.10 18.71 18.29
N GLU A 148 0.06 19.36 17.14
CA GLU A 148 1.31 19.93 16.70
C GLU A 148 1.28 21.46 16.86
N THR A 149 2.36 22.01 17.38
CA THR A 149 2.59 23.46 17.39
C THR A 149 3.99 23.78 16.89
N TYR A 150 4.22 25.04 16.52
CA TYR A 150 5.53 25.49 16.04
C TYR A 150 5.94 26.81 16.66
N LEU A 151 7.23 26.95 16.93
CA LEU A 151 7.86 28.18 17.37
C LEU A 151 8.82 28.67 16.28
N HIS A 152 8.58 29.86 15.76
CA HIS A 152 9.43 30.47 14.75
C HIS A 152 10.58 31.24 15.41
N SER A 153 11.82 30.92 15.05
CA SER A 153 13.01 31.57 15.62
C SER A 153 13.06 33.09 15.39
N THR A 154 12.42 33.57 14.33
CA THR A 154 12.39 35.01 13.97
C THR A 154 11.12 35.76 14.39
N TYR A 155 10.33 35.27 15.35
CA TYR A 155 9.18 36.01 15.85
C TYR A 155 9.66 37.23 16.67
N THR A 156 10.04 38.30 15.99
CA THR A 156 10.35 39.59 16.60
C THR A 156 9.14 40.51 16.53
N ALA A 157 8.87 41.25 17.62
CA ALA A 157 7.85 42.29 17.61
C ALA A 157 8.21 43.34 16.56
N LEU A 158 7.37 43.49 15.52
CA LEU A 158 7.57 44.48 14.45
C LEU A 158 7.54 45.93 14.96
N LYS A 159 6.98 46.15 16.14
CA LYS A 159 6.85 47.46 16.80
C LYS A 159 7.23 47.31 18.27
N GLY A 160 8.19 48.10 18.71
CA GLY A 160 8.54 48.31 20.11
C GLY A 160 8.81 49.78 20.34
N TRP A 161 8.45 50.31 21.50
CA TRP A 161 8.82 51.66 21.90
C TRP A 161 10.32 51.69 22.17
N THR A 162 11.06 52.54 21.45
CA THR A 162 12.50 52.74 21.68
C THR A 162 12.76 54.20 22.04
N ASP A 163 13.67 54.43 22.98
CA ASP A 163 14.32 55.72 23.10
C ASP A 163 15.17 55.96 21.85
N SER A 164 15.35 57.22 21.47
CA SER A 164 15.97 57.64 20.20
C SER A 164 17.47 57.28 20.06
N SER A 165 17.99 56.36 20.88
CA SER A 165 19.29 55.73 20.78
C SER A 165 19.24 54.67 19.66
N SER A 166 20.07 54.82 18.65
CA SER A 166 20.06 54.05 17.40
C SER A 166 20.40 52.56 17.58
N LYS A 167 19.44 51.78 18.07
CA LYS A 167 19.33 50.33 17.88
C LYS A 167 17.90 50.00 17.44
N SER A 168 17.59 50.34 16.20
CA SER A 168 16.33 49.97 15.55
C SER A 168 16.20 48.44 15.48
N PHE A 169 14.99 47.94 15.72
CA PHE A 169 14.65 46.51 15.60
C PHE A 169 14.95 46.04 14.16
N THR A 170 16.05 45.32 13.98
CA THR A 170 16.41 44.76 12.68
C THR A 170 15.58 43.51 12.42
N LYS A 171 14.91 43.46 11.25
CA LYS A 171 14.34 42.20 10.78
C LYS A 171 15.49 41.23 10.51
N PRO A 172 15.46 40.00 11.02
CA PRO A 172 16.47 39.01 10.68
C PRO A 172 16.45 38.73 9.17
N ILE A 173 17.64 38.62 8.58
CA ILE A 173 17.89 38.58 7.12
C ILE A 173 17.37 37.27 6.48
N SER A 174 17.31 36.18 7.24
CA SER A 174 16.73 34.91 6.78
C SER A 174 15.48 34.56 7.60
N LYS A 175 14.50 33.93 6.95
CA LYS A 175 13.46 33.18 7.66
C LYS A 175 14.17 32.01 8.34
N GLY A 176 14.48 32.17 9.63
CA GLY A 176 15.20 31.17 10.40
C GLY A 176 14.41 29.86 10.53
N HIS A 177 14.99 28.87 11.20
CA HIS A 177 14.33 27.58 11.41
C HIS A 177 13.07 27.71 12.28
N LEU A 178 12.08 26.85 12.03
CA LEU A 178 10.97 26.60 12.94
C LEU A 178 11.37 25.47 13.90
N LEU A 179 10.91 25.54 15.14
CA LEU A 179 10.94 24.43 16.07
C LEU A 179 9.53 23.83 16.10
N ILE A 180 9.37 22.60 15.65
CA ILE A 180 8.10 21.88 15.68
C ILE A 180 8.05 21.09 16.98
N ILE A 181 6.93 21.22 17.70
CA ILE A 181 6.65 20.57 18.97
C ILE A 181 5.38 19.74 18.78
N LEU A 182 5.49 18.44 18.95
CA LEU A 182 4.38 17.50 19.04
C LEU A 182 4.31 17.02 20.49
N ASP A 183 3.12 17.05 21.08
CA ASP A 183 2.91 16.48 22.41
C ASP A 183 1.56 15.75 22.47
N ALA A 184 1.46 14.84 23.43
CA ALA A 184 0.27 14.06 23.70
C ALA A 184 -0.17 14.24 25.15
N GLY A 185 -1.44 14.62 25.34
CA GLY A 185 -2.01 14.87 26.65
C GLY A 185 -3.38 14.23 26.82
N SER A 186 -3.80 14.08 28.06
CA SER A 186 -5.16 13.67 28.42
C SER A 186 -5.75 14.66 29.42
N LYS A 187 -6.98 14.42 29.88
CA LYS A 187 -7.58 15.17 30.99
C LYS A 187 -6.68 15.23 32.24
N SER A 188 -5.84 14.21 32.47
CA SER A 188 -4.95 14.14 33.64
C SER A 188 -3.58 14.77 33.41
N GLY A 189 -3.36 15.46 32.29
CA GLY A 189 -2.09 16.11 31.95
C GLY A 189 -1.35 15.41 30.82
N PHE A 190 -0.10 15.83 30.61
CA PHE A 190 0.78 15.33 29.57
C PHE A 190 1.20 13.88 29.80
N ILE A 191 1.32 13.14 28.71
CA ILE A 191 1.79 11.75 28.74
C ILE A 191 3.30 11.78 28.90
N HIS A 192 3.79 11.01 29.86
CA HIS A 192 5.22 10.87 30.05
C HIS A 192 5.87 10.28 28.79
N ASN A 193 6.96 10.91 28.32
CA ASN A 193 7.64 10.60 27.05
C ASN A 193 6.79 10.80 25.79
N GLY A 194 5.72 11.59 25.84
CA GLY A 194 4.91 11.94 24.66
C GLY A 194 5.40 13.16 23.88
N LEU A 195 6.45 13.83 24.37
CA LEU A 195 6.97 15.07 23.79
C LEU A 195 8.03 14.79 22.72
N LEU A 196 7.77 15.24 21.49
CA LEU A 196 8.70 15.23 20.37
C LEU A 196 8.97 16.66 19.90
N ILE A 197 10.25 17.05 19.92
CA ILE A 197 10.68 18.37 19.46
C ILE A 197 11.76 18.20 18.40
N PHE A 198 11.58 18.81 17.23
CA PHE A 198 12.60 18.83 16.19
C PHE A 198 12.61 20.15 15.40
N LYS A 199 13.73 20.41 14.73
CA LYS A 199 13.90 21.62 13.91
C LYS A 199 13.41 21.37 12.49
N SER A 200 12.67 22.32 11.95
CA SER A 200 12.21 22.27 10.56
C SER A 200 13.38 22.41 9.58
N GLY A 201 13.24 21.80 8.41
CA GLY A 201 14.08 22.03 7.26
C GLY A 201 13.96 23.46 6.72
N LEU A 202 14.84 23.80 5.76
CA LEU A 202 14.86 25.11 5.09
C LEU A 202 13.86 25.18 3.92
N LYS A 203 13.03 24.15 3.71
CA LYS A 203 12.19 24.02 2.52
C LYS A 203 10.73 24.21 2.92
N SER A 204 10.16 25.31 2.42
CA SER A 204 8.76 25.73 2.61
C SER A 204 8.47 26.44 3.94
N GLY A 205 7.64 27.47 3.86
CA GLY A 205 7.15 28.21 5.02
C GLY A 205 5.92 27.56 5.67
N ASP A 206 5.50 26.41 5.15
CA ASP A 206 4.40 25.60 5.68
C ASP A 206 4.99 24.36 6.36
N TYR A 207 4.74 24.21 7.67
CA TYR A 207 5.26 23.11 8.48
C TYR A 207 4.54 21.78 8.21
N HIS A 208 3.36 21.81 7.56
CA HIS A 208 2.61 20.61 7.23
C HIS A 208 3.37 19.67 6.27
N ASP A 209 4.24 20.20 5.40
CA ASP A 209 5.05 19.40 4.48
C ASP A 209 6.10 18.54 5.19
N GLU A 210 6.53 18.97 6.38
CA GLU A 210 7.57 18.30 7.17
C GLU A 210 6.99 17.34 8.21
N MET A 211 5.70 17.46 8.51
CA MET A 211 4.99 16.51 9.37
C MET A 211 4.58 15.28 8.55
N ASN A 212 5.49 14.30 8.50
CA ASN A 212 5.31 13.08 7.73
C ASN A 212 5.23 11.83 8.62
N SER A 213 4.73 10.73 8.04
CA SER A 213 4.57 9.46 8.77
C SER A 213 5.89 8.90 9.32
N THR A 214 7.04 9.31 8.77
CA THR A 214 8.36 8.92 9.29
C THR A 214 8.66 9.67 10.58
N ASN A 215 8.53 10.99 10.63
CA ASN A 215 8.75 11.80 11.83
C ASN A 215 7.76 11.45 12.94
N PHE A 216 6.50 11.16 12.61
CA PHE A 216 5.49 10.73 13.58
C PHE A 216 5.71 9.30 14.11
N ASN A 217 6.32 8.40 13.32
CA ASN A 217 6.59 7.02 13.74
C ASN A 217 8.01 6.78 14.24
N GLU A 218 8.91 7.77 14.20
CA GLU A 218 10.27 7.62 14.74
C GLU A 218 10.27 7.48 16.28
N ASP A 219 9.18 7.89 16.94
CA ASP A 219 8.92 7.56 18.35
C ASP A 219 8.51 6.09 18.58
N ASN A 220 8.25 5.35 17.50
CA ASN A 220 7.98 3.91 17.52
C ASN A 220 9.25 3.07 17.28
N ALA A 221 10.43 3.67 17.38
CA ALA A 221 11.66 2.87 17.45
C ALA A 221 11.56 1.94 18.66
N SER A 222 12.01 0.68 18.50
CA SER A 222 11.87 -0.38 19.51
C SER A 222 12.37 0.01 20.91
N TYR A 223 13.21 1.06 21.02
CA TYR A 223 13.85 1.54 22.23
C TYR A 223 13.00 2.57 23.02
N HIS A 224 12.01 3.20 22.38
CA HIS A 224 11.13 4.21 23.01
C HIS A 224 9.79 3.62 23.50
N ASN A 225 9.37 2.48 22.96
CA ASN A 225 8.23 1.71 23.45
C ASN A 225 8.61 0.75 24.58
N VAL A 226 9.04 1.28 25.72
CA VAL A 226 9.18 0.47 26.92
C VAL A 226 7.80 0.33 27.56
N GLU A 227 7.07 -0.73 27.18
CA GLU A 227 5.90 -1.15 27.95
C GLU A 227 6.41 -1.62 29.32
N LEU A 228 6.30 -0.72 30.32
CA LEU A 228 6.88 -0.85 31.67
C LEU A 228 6.50 -2.14 32.42
N ASN A 229 5.48 -2.85 31.95
CA ASN A 229 4.95 -4.07 32.56
C ASN A 229 4.70 -5.18 31.51
N THR A 230 5.60 -5.34 30.54
CA THR A 230 5.49 -6.44 29.58
C THR A 230 5.50 -7.79 30.28
N ALA A 231 4.50 -8.63 29.96
CA ALA A 231 4.54 -10.01 30.39
C ALA A 231 5.77 -10.72 29.77
N PRO A 232 6.54 -11.48 30.56
CA PRO A 232 7.71 -12.22 30.07
C PRO A 232 7.40 -13.04 28.81
N THR A 233 8.37 -13.14 27.92
CA THR A 233 8.32 -13.95 26.71
C THR A 233 9.13 -15.23 26.90
N THR A 234 9.06 -16.18 25.95
CA THR A 234 9.88 -17.40 25.97
C THR A 234 11.39 -17.10 26.06
N PHE A 235 11.81 -15.91 25.62
CA PHE A 235 13.21 -15.49 25.62
C PHE A 235 13.65 -14.81 26.94
N THR A 236 12.71 -14.34 27.77
CA THR A 236 12.99 -13.69 29.06
C THR A 236 13.73 -14.63 30.03
N LYS A 237 14.61 -14.09 30.89
CA LYS A 237 15.39 -14.92 31.83
C LYS A 237 14.49 -15.50 32.92
N LYS A 238 14.90 -16.63 33.51
CA LYS A 238 14.15 -17.29 34.60
C LYS A 238 13.94 -16.36 35.80
N ALA A 239 14.96 -15.56 36.15
CA ALA A 239 14.88 -14.59 37.24
C ALA A 239 13.80 -13.53 37.00
N ASP A 240 13.76 -12.94 35.81
CA ASP A 240 12.76 -11.93 35.45
C ASP A 240 11.33 -12.52 35.38
N MET A 241 11.19 -13.80 34.99
CA MET A 241 9.92 -14.53 35.05
C MET A 241 9.42 -14.71 36.48
N ILE A 242 10.33 -15.02 37.40
CA ILE A 242 10.03 -15.15 38.83
C ILE A 242 9.61 -13.79 39.41
N LEU A 243 10.37 -12.73 39.13
CA LEU A 243 10.04 -11.37 39.58
C LEU A 243 8.65 -10.95 39.10
N TRP A 244 8.30 -11.24 37.85
CA TRP A 244 6.97 -10.94 37.32
C TRP A 244 5.85 -11.75 38.01
N LEU A 245 6.08 -13.02 38.33
CA LEU A 245 5.13 -13.85 39.07
C LEU A 245 4.95 -13.36 40.51
N GLN A 246 6.03 -12.93 41.17
CA GLN A 246 6.00 -12.33 42.50
C GLN A 246 5.24 -11.00 42.51
N GLU A 247 5.49 -10.13 41.54
CA GLU A 247 4.80 -8.84 41.40
C GLU A 247 3.29 -8.99 41.14
N LYS A 248 2.87 -10.10 40.52
CA LYS A 248 1.46 -10.42 40.26
C LYS A 248 0.85 -11.33 41.32
N GLU A 249 1.58 -11.63 42.40
CA GLU A 249 1.15 -12.52 43.48
C GLU A 249 0.68 -13.91 42.99
N ILE A 250 1.25 -14.38 41.88
CA ILE A 250 0.94 -15.69 41.29
C ILE A 250 1.82 -16.74 41.95
N GLN A 251 1.18 -17.78 42.50
CA GLN A 251 1.88 -18.92 43.11
C GLN A 251 2.72 -19.67 42.08
N TYR A 252 3.97 -19.97 42.43
CA TYR A 252 4.89 -20.77 41.63
C TYR A 252 5.83 -21.56 42.54
N ASP A 253 6.36 -22.67 42.03
CA ASP A 253 7.36 -23.46 42.76
C ASP A 253 8.78 -23.01 42.35
N PRO A 254 9.68 -22.66 43.30
CA PRO A 254 11.07 -22.29 43.02
C PRO A 254 11.87 -23.32 42.20
N SER A 255 11.53 -24.61 42.29
CA SER A 255 12.21 -25.67 41.53
C SER A 255 11.76 -25.77 40.07
N MET A 256 10.68 -25.10 39.68
CA MET A 256 10.14 -25.15 38.31
C MET A 256 11.16 -24.69 37.27
N THR A 257 11.15 -25.37 36.14
CA THR A 257 11.94 -25.01 34.96
C THR A 257 11.42 -23.74 34.31
N LYS A 258 12.25 -23.08 33.49
CA LYS A 258 11.85 -21.89 32.73
C LYS A 258 10.61 -22.13 31.86
N HIS A 259 10.45 -23.34 31.33
CA HIS A 259 9.29 -23.70 30.50
C HIS A 259 8.00 -23.79 31.32
N GLU A 260 8.06 -24.38 32.51
CA GLU A 260 6.91 -24.49 33.43
C GLU A 260 6.49 -23.12 33.95
N LEU A 261 7.44 -22.28 34.36
CA LEU A 261 7.18 -20.89 34.74
C LEU A 261 6.53 -20.11 33.59
N TYR A 262 7.02 -20.29 32.35
CA TYR A 262 6.41 -19.65 31.19
C TYR A 262 5.00 -20.19 30.89
N ALA A 263 4.71 -21.46 31.17
CA ALA A 263 3.37 -22.01 31.01
C ALA A 263 2.37 -21.35 31.96
N ILE A 264 2.76 -21.13 33.22
CA ILE A 264 1.97 -20.38 34.22
C ILE A 264 1.77 -18.93 33.76
N ILE A 265 2.83 -18.27 33.32
CA ILE A 265 2.76 -16.89 32.79
C ILE A 265 1.82 -16.83 31.58
N LYS A 266 1.89 -17.79 30.65
CA LYS A 266 1.05 -17.84 29.44
C LYS A 266 -0.43 -18.05 29.75
N GLN A 267 -0.76 -18.83 30.79
CA GLN A 267 -2.13 -19.01 31.25
C GLN A 267 -2.66 -17.71 31.89
N ASN A 268 -1.87 -17.06 32.75
CA ASN A 268 -2.26 -15.82 33.45
C ASN A 268 -2.19 -14.57 32.56
N LYS A 269 -1.44 -14.61 31.46
CA LYS A 269 -1.40 -13.55 30.43
C LYS A 269 -2.75 -13.31 29.76
N LYS A 270 -3.61 -14.35 29.69
CA LYS A 270 -4.95 -14.25 29.08
C LYS A 270 -6.00 -13.63 30.00
N HIS A 271 -5.83 -13.72 31.32
CA HIS A 271 -6.80 -13.19 32.30
C HIS A 271 -6.53 -11.74 32.71
N ASN A 272 -5.28 -11.27 32.66
CA ASN A 272 -4.92 -9.90 33.09
C ASN A 272 -5.24 -8.76 32.10
N LYS A 273 -5.92 -9.03 30.96
CA LYS A 273 -6.45 -7.95 30.09
C LYS A 273 -7.80 -7.39 30.56
N ASN A 274 -8.46 -8.00 31.55
CA ASN A 274 -9.84 -7.68 31.93
C ASN A 274 -10.01 -7.03 33.31
N LEU A 275 -8.94 -6.66 34.04
CA LEU A 275 -9.08 -6.07 35.37
C LEU A 275 -8.10 -4.92 35.58
N ARG A 276 -8.57 -3.70 35.34
CA ARG A 276 -8.18 -2.50 36.09
C ARG A 276 -9.42 -1.61 36.24
N ASN A 277 -9.89 -1.49 37.47
CA ASN A 277 -10.85 -0.46 37.91
C ASN A 277 -10.17 0.91 37.92
#